data_AF-A0A9D9UJZ4-F1
#
_entry.id   AF-A0A9D9UJZ4-F1
#
_cell.length_a   1.000
_cell.length_b   1.000
_cell.length_c   1.000
_cell.angle_alpha   90.00
_cell.angle_beta   90.00
_cell.angle_gamma   90.00
#
_symmetry.space_group_name_H-M   'P 1'
#
loop_
_entity.id
_entity.type
_entity.pdbx_description
1 polymer ?
#
loop_
_entity_poly.entity_id
_entity_poly.type
_entity_poly.pdbx_seq_one_letter_code
_entity_poly.pdbx_strand_id
1 'polypeptide(L)'
;ERVVADQWANIKKSLTNDQKKQVQGPIEWVRIHNLPDHVYFNHAQHVTVGKLACQTCHGKVEEMDLMKQMSPLSMGWCINCHRQTEVKFKDNAYYANYTRYHEELAAGKRDKVTVADIGGLECQKCHY
;
A
#
# COMPACT_ATOMS: atom_id res chain seq x y z
N GLU A 1 -43.03 3.23 -13.85
CA GLU A 1 -42.38 4.09 -14.86
C GLU A 1 -41.48 5.17 -14.26
N ARG A 2 -41.96 6.02 -13.33
CA ARG A 2 -41.13 7.08 -12.70
C ARG A 2 -39.83 6.57 -12.04
N VAL A 3 -39.92 5.49 -11.26
CA VAL A 3 -38.76 4.90 -10.56
C VAL A 3 -37.66 4.45 -11.52
N VAL A 4 -38.03 3.88 -12.67
CA VAL A 4 -37.07 3.40 -13.68
C VAL A 4 -36.38 4.58 -14.36
N ALA A 5 -37.12 5.63 -14.68
CA ALA A 5 -36.56 6.86 -15.25
C ALA A 5 -35.60 7.55 -14.27
N ASP A 6 -35.95 7.63 -12.99
CA ASP A 6 -35.12 8.21 -11.93
C ASP A 6 -33.83 7.41 -11.73
N GLN A 7 -33.93 6.07 -11.69
CA GLN A 7 -32.76 5.18 -11.60
C GLN A 7 -31.84 5.35 -12.81
N TRP A 8 -32.39 5.40 -14.02
CA TRP A 8 -31.61 5.60 -15.23
C TRP A 8 -30.88 6.96 -15.25
N ALA A 9 -31.56 8.03 -14.80
CA ALA A 9 -30.95 9.35 -14.68
C ALA A 9 -29.78 9.35 -13.69
N ASN A 10 -29.92 8.68 -12.54
CA ASN A 10 -28.87 8.55 -11.54
C ASN A 10 -27.67 7.75 -12.07
N ILE A 11 -27.91 6.61 -12.72
CA ILE A 11 -26.84 5.81 -13.34
C ILE A 11 -26.07 6.64 -14.37
N LYS A 12 -26.79 7.34 -15.26
CA LYS A 12 -26.16 8.18 -16.27
C LYS A 12 -25.33 9.29 -15.62
N LYS A 13 -25.85 9.94 -14.57
CA LYS A 13 -25.11 10.97 -13.82
C LYS A 13 -23.86 10.43 -13.13
N SER A 14 -23.89 9.22 -12.58
CA SER A 14 -22.73 8.61 -11.91
C SER A 14 -21.66 8.07 -12.87
N LEU A 15 -22.05 7.70 -14.09
CA LEU A 15 -21.15 7.08 -15.07
C LEU A 15 -20.71 8.01 -16.20
N THR A 16 -21.13 9.28 -16.17
CA THR A 16 -20.73 10.30 -17.14
C THR A 16 -20.14 11.53 -16.45
N ASN A 17 -19.23 12.21 -17.13
CA ASN A 17 -18.61 13.46 -16.70
C ASN A 17 -18.20 14.29 -17.94
N ASP A 18 -17.51 15.42 -17.75
CA ASP A 18 -17.09 16.30 -18.84
C ASP A 18 -16.21 15.60 -19.90
N GLN A 19 -15.46 14.58 -19.49
CA GLN A 19 -14.58 13.78 -20.34
C GLN A 19 -15.29 12.54 -20.91
N LYS A 20 -16.17 11.90 -20.14
CA LYS A 20 -16.93 10.70 -20.52
C LYS A 20 -18.41 11.01 -20.69
N LYS A 21 -18.84 11.30 -21.92
CA LYS A 21 -20.23 11.70 -22.24
C LYS A 21 -21.21 10.52 -22.40
N GLN A 22 -20.72 9.30 -22.55
CA GLN A 22 -21.52 8.08 -22.75
C GLN A 22 -21.28 7.10 -21.60
N VAL A 23 -22.25 6.26 -21.27
CA VAL A 23 -22.16 5.31 -20.15
C VAL A 23 -21.13 4.20 -20.42
N GLN A 24 -21.02 3.80 -21.69
CA GLN A 24 -20.14 2.75 -22.18
C GLN A 24 -18.67 3.05 -21.86
N GLY A 25 -17.91 2.02 -21.49
CA GLY A 25 -16.49 2.12 -21.14
C GLY A 25 -16.20 1.99 -19.64
N PRO A 26 -14.93 2.11 -19.23
CA PRO A 26 -14.50 1.90 -17.84
C PRO A 26 -15.14 2.92 -16.88
N ILE A 27 -15.19 2.56 -15.60
CA ILE A 27 -15.65 3.47 -14.54
C ILE A 27 -14.52 4.46 -14.23
N GLU A 28 -14.82 5.75 -14.28
CA GLU A 28 -13.89 6.83 -13.94
C GLU A 28 -13.80 7.00 -12.43
N TRP A 29 -13.03 6.13 -11.77
CA TRP A 29 -12.84 6.19 -10.32
C TRP A 29 -12.06 7.45 -9.92
N VAL A 30 -12.58 8.16 -8.92
CA VAL A 30 -11.83 9.24 -8.27
C VAL A 30 -10.88 8.64 -7.24
N ARG A 31 -9.58 8.73 -7.50
CA ARG A 31 -8.55 8.29 -6.54
C ARG A 31 -8.46 9.30 -5.39
N ILE A 32 -8.91 8.90 -4.20
CA ILE A 32 -8.91 9.77 -3.01
C ILE A 32 -7.59 9.76 -2.22
N HIS A 33 -6.84 8.65 -2.25
CA HIS A 33 -5.53 8.54 -1.60
C HIS A 33 -4.45 8.70 -2.67
N ASN A 34 -3.90 9.90 -2.75
CA ASN A 34 -2.83 10.20 -3.69
C ASN A 34 -1.62 10.75 -2.95
N LEU A 35 -0.45 10.18 -3.26
CA LEU A 35 0.84 10.69 -2.82
C LEU A 35 1.52 11.39 -4.00
N PRO A 36 2.39 12.36 -3.76
CA PRO A 36 3.17 12.97 -4.85
C PRO A 36 3.97 11.92 -5.62
N ASP A 37 4.14 12.11 -6.93
CA ASP A 37 4.76 11.11 -7.82
C ASP A 37 6.23 10.78 -7.48
N HIS A 38 6.93 11.68 -6.78
CA HIS A 38 8.29 11.43 -6.31
C HIS A 38 8.35 10.54 -5.05
N VAL A 39 7.20 10.18 -4.48
CA VAL A 39 7.09 9.29 -3.33
C VAL A 39 6.72 7.90 -3.82
N TYR A 40 7.67 6.98 -3.73
CA TYR A 40 7.40 5.57 -3.97
C TYR A 40 6.82 4.90 -2.72
N PHE A 41 5.61 4.35 -2.84
CA PHE A 41 4.93 3.62 -1.77
C PHE A 41 4.62 2.18 -2.19
N ASN A 42 5.01 1.22 -1.36
CA ASN A 42 4.82 -0.21 -1.64
C ASN A 42 3.97 -0.88 -0.55
N HIS A 43 2.76 -1.33 -0.90
CA HIS A 43 1.85 -2.00 0.04
C HIS A 43 2.43 -3.31 0.61
N ALA A 44 3.23 -4.06 -0.16
CA ALA A 44 3.76 -5.36 0.30
C ALA A 44 4.73 -5.20 1.48
N GLN A 45 5.50 -4.12 1.54
CA GLN A 45 6.39 -3.84 2.68
C GLN A 45 5.60 -3.57 3.96
N HIS A 46 4.44 -2.94 3.86
CA HIS A 46 3.64 -2.55 5.02
C HIS A 46 2.70 -3.68 5.48
N VAL A 47 2.01 -4.33 4.54
CA VAL A 47 1.01 -5.37 4.84
C VAL A 47 1.66 -6.75 4.96
N THR A 48 2.46 -7.16 3.97
CA THR A 48 3.02 -8.51 3.94
C THR A 48 4.20 -8.66 4.89
N VAL A 49 5.14 -7.71 4.89
CA VAL A 49 6.34 -7.75 5.73
C VAL A 49 6.03 -7.15 7.11
N GLY A 50 5.52 -5.91 7.15
CA GLY A 50 5.18 -5.19 8.39
C GLY A 50 3.97 -5.74 9.15
N LYS A 51 3.13 -6.57 8.52
CA LYS A 51 1.91 -7.15 9.11
C LYS A 51 0.95 -6.09 9.67
N LEU A 52 0.92 -4.90 9.06
CA LEU A 52 0.04 -3.81 9.46
C LEU A 52 -1.39 -4.08 8.95
N ALA A 53 -2.37 -3.79 9.80
CA ALA A 53 -3.78 -3.85 9.43
C ALA A 53 -4.14 -2.68 8.51
N CYS A 54 -5.05 -2.91 7.55
CA CYS A 54 -5.52 -1.89 6.62
C CYS A 54 -6.10 -0.67 7.35
N GLN A 55 -6.79 -0.93 8.46
CA GLN A 55 -7.47 0.06 9.27
C GLN A 55 -6.52 1.07 9.92
N THR A 56 -5.26 0.70 10.13
CA THR A 56 -4.24 1.62 10.68
C THR A 56 -4.02 2.83 9.78
N CYS A 57 -4.09 2.65 8.45
CA CYS A 57 -3.85 3.73 7.49
C CYS A 57 -5.16 4.27 6.88
N HIS A 58 -6.10 3.37 6.53
CA HIS A 58 -7.33 3.73 5.82
C HIS A 58 -8.54 3.93 6.73
N GLY A 59 -8.42 3.66 8.03
CA GLY A 59 -9.54 3.65 8.97
C GLY A 59 -10.44 2.43 8.78
N LYS A 60 -11.55 2.38 9.51
CA LYS A 60 -12.53 1.29 9.44
C LYS A 60 -13.34 1.35 8.14
N VAL A 61 -12.71 0.94 7.05
CA VAL A 61 -13.31 0.95 5.70
C VAL A 61 -14.60 0.13 5.64
N GLU A 62 -14.72 -0.91 6.47
CA GLU A 62 -15.92 -1.74 6.59
C GLU A 62 -17.14 -0.99 7.15
N GLU A 63 -16.94 0.13 7.83
CA GLU A 63 -18.01 1.00 8.38
C GLU A 63 -18.23 2.25 7.50
N MET A 64 -17.60 2.35 6.32
CA MET A 64 -17.69 3.52 5.44
C MET A 64 -18.67 3.30 4.28
N ASP A 65 -19.81 4.00 4.31
CA ASP A 65 -20.74 4.05 3.16
C ASP A 65 -20.13 4.72 1.92
N LEU A 66 -19.28 5.72 2.16
CA LEU A 66 -18.48 6.40 1.14
C LEU A 66 -17.03 6.48 1.60
N MET A 67 -16.12 6.08 0.72
CA MET A 67 -14.69 6.11 1.00
C MET A 67 -14.23 7.54 1.28
N LYS A 68 -13.48 7.71 2.36
CA LYS A 68 -12.88 8.97 2.77
C LYS A 68 -11.44 8.76 3.23
N GLN A 69 -10.63 9.80 3.09
CA GLN A 69 -9.26 9.78 3.59
C GLN A 69 -9.28 10.02 5.10
N MET A 70 -8.98 8.98 5.89
CA MET A 70 -8.92 9.08 7.35
C MET A 70 -7.59 9.64 7.83
N SER A 71 -6.47 9.07 7.35
CA SER A 71 -5.13 9.52 7.73
C SER A 71 -4.64 10.61 6.77
N PRO A 72 -3.84 11.58 7.25
CA PRO A 72 -3.34 12.66 6.42
C PRO A 72 -2.36 12.20 5.34
N LEU A 73 -1.70 11.03 5.53
CA LEU A 73 -0.68 10.49 4.63
C LEU A 73 0.44 11.49 4.28
N SER A 74 0.70 12.43 5.19
CA SER A 74 1.78 13.41 5.04
C SER A 74 3.11 12.79 5.46
N MET A 75 4.22 13.36 4.97
CA MET A 75 5.57 12.91 5.34
C MET A 75 5.77 12.83 6.86
N GLY A 76 5.31 13.83 7.61
CA GLY A 76 5.43 13.86 9.07
C GLY A 76 4.68 12.71 9.75
N TRP A 77 3.49 12.38 9.24
CA TRP A 77 2.72 11.23 9.71
C TRP A 77 3.45 9.91 9.41
N CYS A 78 3.97 9.74 8.19
CA CYS A 78 4.76 8.56 7.81
C CYS A 78 5.99 8.38 8.71
N ILE A 79 6.79 9.44 8.89
CA ILE A 79 8.02 9.39 9.70
C ILE A 79 7.70 9.05 11.16
N ASN A 80 6.66 9.64 11.74
CA ASN A 80 6.27 9.35 13.12
C ASN A 80 5.81 7.90 13.27
N CYS A 81 5.00 7.39 12.33
CA CYS A 81 4.62 5.98 12.29
C CYS A 81 5.84 5.07 12.19
N HIS A 82 6.79 5.36 11.30
CA HIS A 82 8.02 4.59 11.13
C HIS A 82 8.92 4.59 12.37
N ARG A 83 8.94 5.68 13.15
CA ARG A 83 9.72 5.78 14.39
C ARG A 83 9.09 5.02 15.56
N GLN A 84 7.76 4.94 15.59
CA GLN A 84 7.00 4.40 16.72
C GLN A 84 6.60 2.94 16.54
N THR A 85 6.54 2.45 15.30
CA THR A 85 6.08 1.11 15.00
C THR A 85 7.23 0.12 15.06
N GLU A 86 7.16 -0.82 15.99
CA GLU A 86 8.11 -1.91 16.08
C GLU A 86 7.88 -2.93 14.96
N VAL A 87 8.99 -3.37 14.36
CA VAL A 87 8.95 -4.51 13.43
C VAL A 87 8.94 -5.81 14.22
N LYS A 88 8.18 -6.80 13.76
CA LYS A 88 8.15 -8.15 14.36
C LYS A 88 9.42 -8.91 14.00
N PHE A 89 10.58 -8.49 14.51
CA PHE A 89 11.87 -8.99 14.05
C PHE A 89 12.10 -10.47 14.38
N LYS A 90 11.66 -10.92 15.56
CA LYS A 90 11.87 -12.30 16.04
C LYS A 90 10.88 -13.29 15.40
N ASP A 91 9.59 -12.92 15.37
CA ASP A 91 8.50 -13.84 14.99
C ASP A 91 8.05 -13.68 13.54
N ASN A 92 8.95 -13.27 12.65
CA ASN A 92 8.66 -13.06 11.24
C ASN A 92 9.72 -13.73 10.36
N ALA A 93 9.26 -14.70 9.57
CA ALA A 93 10.09 -15.45 8.64
C ALA A 93 10.85 -14.56 7.65
N TYR A 94 10.34 -13.36 7.34
CA TYR A 94 11.03 -12.39 6.49
C TYR A 94 12.41 -11.99 7.07
N TYR A 95 12.50 -11.81 8.39
CA TYR A 95 13.74 -11.39 9.05
C TYR A 95 14.65 -12.56 9.47
N ALA A 96 14.18 -13.81 9.36
CA ALA A 96 14.94 -15.00 9.72
C ALA A 96 16.28 -15.11 8.96
N ASN A 97 16.32 -14.59 7.71
CA ASN A 97 17.54 -14.53 6.91
C ASN A 97 18.67 -13.75 7.59
N TYR A 98 18.37 -12.66 8.30
CA TYR A 98 19.39 -11.88 9.01
C TYR A 98 20.03 -12.66 10.15
N THR A 99 19.23 -13.41 10.89
CA THR A 99 19.73 -14.29 11.97
C THR A 99 20.60 -15.39 11.38
N ARG A 100 20.12 -16.05 10.32
CA ARG A 100 20.89 -17.07 9.59
C ARG A 100 22.24 -16.52 9.10
N TYR A 101 22.26 -15.36 8.45
CA TYR A 101 23.50 -14.78 7.94
C TYR A 101 24.48 -14.44 9.06
N HIS A 102 23.98 -13.92 10.19
CA HIS A 102 24.81 -13.65 11.35
C HIS A 102 25.45 -14.93 11.92
N GLU A 103 24.67 -16.01 12.07
CA GLU A 103 25.16 -17.30 12.55
C GLU A 103 26.15 -17.96 11.57
N GLU A 104 25.87 -17.91 10.26
CA GLU A 104 26.77 -18.45 9.23
C GLU A 104 28.12 -17.72 9.21
N LEU A 105 28.13 -16.39 9.36
CA LEU A 105 29.35 -15.60 9.48
C LEU A 105 30.12 -15.96 10.76
N ALA A 106 29.43 -16.04 11.91
CA ALA A 106 30.05 -16.40 13.18
C ALA A 106 30.64 -17.82 13.18
N ALA A 107 30.00 -18.76 12.48
CA ALA A 107 30.46 -20.14 12.32
C ALA A 107 31.50 -20.32 11.20
N GLY A 108 31.86 -19.26 10.46
CA GLY A 108 32.79 -19.34 9.32
C GLY A 108 32.24 -20.13 8.11
N LYS A 109 30.92 -20.37 8.05
CA LYS A 109 30.25 -21.04 6.92
C LYS A 109 29.98 -20.11 5.75
N ARG A 110 30.03 -18.80 6.00
CA ARG A 110 29.85 -17.73 5.02
C ARG A 110 30.95 -16.70 5.23
N ASP A 111 31.54 -16.23 4.14
CA ASP A 111 32.62 -15.23 4.19
C ASP A 111 32.09 -13.79 4.18
N LYS A 112 30.97 -13.53 3.46
CA LYS A 112 30.38 -12.20 3.31
C LYS A 112 28.89 -12.24 2.98
N VAL A 113 28.22 -11.12 3.18
CA VAL A 113 26.84 -10.85 2.73
C VAL A 113 26.89 -9.82 1.61
N THR A 114 26.22 -10.09 0.50
CA THR A 114 26.14 -9.21 -0.66
C THR A 114 24.78 -8.54 -0.74
N VAL A 115 24.68 -7.51 -1.59
CA VAL A 115 23.42 -6.82 -1.87
C VAL A 115 22.37 -7.79 -2.41
N ALA A 116 22.77 -8.83 -3.16
CA ALA A 116 21.85 -9.86 -3.63
C ALA A 116 21.23 -10.69 -2.49
N ASP A 117 21.99 -10.98 -1.43
CA ASP A 117 21.53 -11.77 -0.29
C ASP A 117 20.45 -11.05 0.55
N ILE A 118 20.41 -9.71 0.47
CA ILE A 118 19.45 -8.85 1.19
C ILE A 118 18.42 -8.21 0.24
N GLY A 119 18.23 -8.82 -0.93
CA GLY A 119 17.15 -8.50 -1.86
C GLY A 119 17.45 -7.35 -2.82
N GLY A 120 18.67 -6.85 -2.94
CA GLY A 120 18.99 -5.79 -3.91
C GLY A 120 18.98 -6.21 -5.39
N LEU A 121 18.46 -7.41 -5.69
CA LEU A 121 18.09 -7.83 -7.05
C LEU A 121 16.62 -7.51 -7.38
N GLU A 122 15.85 -7.00 -6.43
CA GLU A 122 14.46 -6.61 -6.64
C GLU A 122 14.43 -5.28 -7.41
N CYS A 123 13.86 -5.28 -8.62
CA CYS A 123 13.82 -4.09 -9.49
C CYS A 123 13.27 -2.85 -8.78
N GLN A 124 12.27 -3.03 -7.91
CA GLN A 124 11.65 -1.96 -7.11
C GLN A 124 12.62 -1.24 -6.16
N LYS A 125 13.75 -1.86 -5.78
CA LYS A 125 14.76 -1.20 -4.94
C LYS A 125 15.66 -0.24 -5.74
N CYS A 126 15.72 -0.38 -7.06
CA CYS A 126 16.59 0.42 -7.92
C CYS A 126 15.82 1.34 -8.89
N HIS A 127 14.65 0.93 -9.34
CA HIS A 127 13.93 1.58 -10.44
C HIS A 127 12.62 2.27 -10.03
N TYR A 128 12.28 2.26 -8.74
CA TYR A 128 10.93 2.50 -8.21
C TYR A 128 9.99 1.31 -8.49
#